data_AF-A0A2H9P061-F1
#
_entry.id   AF-A0A2H9P061-F1
#
_cell.length_a   1.000
_cell.length_b   1.000
_cell.length_c   1.000
_cell.angle_alpha   90.00
_cell.angle_beta   90.00
_cell.angle_gamma   90.00
#
_symmetry.space_group_name_H-M   'P 1'
#
loop_
_entity.id
_entity.type
_entity.pdbx_description
1 polymer ?
#
loop_
_entity_poly.entity_id
_entity_poly.type
_entity_poly.pdbx_seq_one_letter_code
_entity_poly.pdbx_strand_id
1 'polypeptide(L)' 'TATKEQLAKYLNSDLPILVVFGSPEKGVHEILGGKMKNIQNAKTLNFFPNQATETVRLDEALLGTLSIINAYKIG' A
#
# COMPACT_ATOMS: atom_id res chain seq x y z
N THR A 1 -5.69 -3.78 -7.26
CA THR A 1 -4.74 -2.77 -7.78
C THR A 1 -5.04 -1.43 -7.15
N ALA A 2 -4.02 -0.64 -6.82
CA ALA A 2 -4.17 0.74 -6.35
C ALA A 2 -4.62 1.63 -7.51
N THR A 3 -5.85 2.14 -7.46
CA THR A 3 -6.36 3.10 -8.47
C THR A 3 -6.25 4.53 -7.97
N LYS A 4 -6.32 5.50 -8.90
CA LYS A 4 -6.30 6.93 -8.56
C LYS A 4 -7.42 7.29 -7.58
N GLU A 5 -8.63 6.78 -7.78
CA GLU A 5 -9.80 7.06 -6.94
C GLU A 5 -9.60 6.51 -5.52
N GLN A 6 -9.01 5.31 -5.41
CA GLN A 6 -8.70 4.72 -4.10
C GLN A 6 -7.64 5.51 -3.36
N LEU A 7 -6.59 5.96 -4.07
CA LEU A 7 -5.50 6.74 -3.48
C LEU A 7 -5.96 8.14 -3.08
N ALA A 8 -6.76 8.82 -3.92
CA ALA A 8 -7.25 10.18 -3.66
C ALA A 8 -8.00 10.30 -2.33
N LYS A 9 -8.74 9.26 -1.93
CA LYS A 9 -9.42 9.20 -0.63
C LYS A 9 -8.47 9.40 0.57
N TYR A 10 -7.25 8.89 0.47
CA TYR A 10 -6.26 8.92 1.56
C TYR A 10 -5.24 10.04 1.37
N LEU A 11 -4.85 10.35 0.13
CA LEU A 11 -3.83 11.36 -0.18
C LEU A 11 -4.35 12.80 -0.07
N ASN A 12 -5.66 13.03 -0.21
CA ASN A 12 -6.27 14.36 -0.09
C ASN A 12 -6.61 14.76 1.35
N SER A 13 -6.21 13.95 2.34
CA SER A 13 -6.41 14.25 3.76
C SER A 13 -5.20 14.96 4.34
N ASP A 14 -5.42 15.91 5.25
CA ASP A 14 -4.35 16.55 6.04
C ASP A 14 -3.80 15.63 7.15
N LEU A 15 -4.37 14.43 7.33
CA LEU A 15 -3.91 13.48 8.33
C LEU A 15 -2.59 12.81 7.90
N PRO A 16 -1.66 12.56 8.83
CA PRO A 16 -0.46 11.78 8.56
C PRO A 16 -0.79 10.40 7.99
N ILE A 17 -0.07 9.99 6.95
CA ILE A 17 -0.26 8.70 6.28
C ILE A 17 0.81 7.72 6.75
N LEU A 18 0.37 6.59 7.30
CA LEU A 18 1.23 5.46 7.61
C LEU A 18 1.15 4.42 6.48
N VAL A 19 2.28 4.14 5.83
CA VAL A 19 2.39 3.06 4.85
C VAL A 19 3.01 1.85 5.55
N VAL A 20 2.33 0.70 5.47
CA VAL A 20 2.74 -0.55 6.12
C VAL A 20 3.08 -1.59 5.07
N PHE A 21 4.26 -2.19 5.19
CA PHE A 21 4.73 -3.29 4.35
C PHE A 21 4.72 -4.59 5.15
N GLY A 22 4.40 -5.69 4.47
CA GLY A 22 4.54 -7.04 5.03
C GLY A 22 5.99 -7.51 4.96
N SER A 23 6.24 -8.74 5.37
CA SER A 23 7.50 -9.42 5.09
C SER A 23 7.44 -10.11 3.71
N PRO A 24 8.57 -10.55 3.15
CA PRO A 24 8.58 -11.36 1.93
C PRO A 24 7.75 -12.66 2.06
N GLU A 25 7.65 -13.21 3.27
CA GLU A 25 6.98 -14.49 3.55
C GLU A 25 5.53 -14.33 4.02
N LYS A 26 5.15 -13.16 4.55
CA LYS A 26 3.80 -12.90 5.07
C LYS A 26 3.33 -11.49 4.71
N GLY A 27 2.20 -11.42 4.02
CA GLY A 27 1.53 -10.15 3.74
C GLY A 27 0.97 -9.49 5.02
N VAL A 28 0.71 -8.19 4.96
CA VAL A 28 0.11 -7.42 6.07
C VAL A 28 -1.23 -8.04 6.53
N HIS A 29 -2.02 -8.56 5.58
CA HIS A 29 -3.29 -9.22 5.89
C HIS A 29 -3.09 -10.50 6.71
N GLU A 30 -2.03 -11.26 6.46
CA GLU A 30 -1.71 -12.48 7.20
C GLU A 30 -1.18 -12.17 8.60
N ILE A 31 -0.37 -11.11 8.73
CA ILE A 31 0.17 -10.66 10.01
C ILE A 31 -0.95 -10.17 10.94
N LEU A 32 -1.88 -9.38 10.40
CA LEU A 32 -2.98 -8.80 11.19
C LEU A 32 -4.20 -9.73 11.31
N GLY A 33 -4.31 -10.72 10.41
CA GLY A 33 -5.42 -11.67 10.35
C GLY A 33 -6.79 -10.97 10.35
N GLY A 34 -7.74 -11.53 11.12
CA GLY A 34 -9.09 -10.98 11.24
C GLY A 34 -9.17 -9.57 11.86
N LYS A 35 -8.10 -9.09 12.50
CA LYS A 35 -8.07 -7.76 13.15
C LYS A 35 -8.00 -6.62 12.14
N MET A 36 -7.62 -6.88 10.88
CA MET A 36 -7.54 -5.86 9.83
C MET A 36 -8.87 -5.10 9.64
N LYS A 37 -10.01 -5.79 9.82
CA LYS A 37 -11.36 -5.20 9.70
C LYS A 37 -11.67 -4.18 10.80
N ASN A 38 -10.92 -4.21 11.90
CA ASN A 38 -11.13 -3.32 13.05
C ASN A 38 -10.29 -2.04 12.93
N ILE A 39 -9.40 -1.94 11.94
CA ILE A 39 -8.57 -0.76 11.71
C ILE A 39 -9.37 0.24 10.87
N GLN A 40 -9.81 1.32 11.51
CA GLN A 40 -10.47 2.43 10.84
C GLN A 40 -9.46 3.22 9.98
N ASN A 41 -9.95 3.87 8.92
CA ASN A 41 -9.13 4.68 8.01
C ASN A 41 -7.93 3.95 7.39
N ALA A 42 -7.99 2.63 7.29
CA ALA A 42 -6.99 1.81 6.63
C ALA A 42 -7.53 1.16 5.35
N LYS A 43 -6.62 0.85 4.41
CA LYS A 43 -6.93 0.07 3.21
C LYS A 43 -5.70 -0.69 2.76
N THR A 44 -5.89 -1.97 2.45
CA THR A 44 -4.90 -2.76 1.73
C THR A 44 -5.06 -2.52 0.24
N LEU A 45 -3.98 -2.08 -0.41
CA LEU A 45 -3.92 -1.82 -1.86
C LEU A 45 -2.75 -2.59 -2.47
N ASN A 46 -2.93 -3.08 -3.70
CA ASN A 46 -1.84 -3.71 -4.47
C ASN A 46 -1.25 -2.68 -5.45
N PHE A 47 -0.01 -2.24 -5.20
CA PHE A 47 0.71 -1.26 -6.02
C PHE A 47 1.42 -1.86 -7.25
N PHE A 48 1.57 -3.19 -7.31
CA PHE A 48 2.27 -3.91 -8.38
C PHE A 48 1.34 -4.93 -9.04
N PRO A 49 0.28 -4.48 -9.72
CA PRO A 49 -0.57 -5.39 -10.48
C PRO A 49 0.26 -6.08 -11.56
N ASN A 50 0.01 -7.36 -11.81
CA ASN A 50 0.70 -8.13 -12.84
C ASN A 50 2.23 -8.16 -12.66
N GLN A 51 2.71 -8.16 -11.42
CA GLN A 51 4.13 -8.42 -11.14
C GLN A 51 4.57 -9.70 -11.87
N ALA A 52 5.70 -9.64 -12.57
CA ALA A 52 6.21 -10.77 -13.36
C ALA A 52 7.07 -11.74 -12.52
N THR A 53 7.07 -11.55 -11.20
CA THR A 53 7.85 -12.31 -10.22
C THR A 53 6.93 -12.88 -9.15
N GLU A 54 7.38 -13.93 -8.47
CA GLU A 54 6.62 -14.54 -7.37
C GLU A 54 6.43 -13.57 -6.20
N THR A 55 7.50 -12.86 -5.81
CA THR A 55 7.47 -11.82 -4.77
C THR A 55 8.11 -10.52 -5.27
N VAL A 56 7.71 -9.41 -4.65
CA VAL A 56 8.39 -8.11 -4.79
C VAL A 56 9.21 -7.92 -3.52
N ARG A 57 10.51 -7.65 -3.65
CA ARG A 57 11.38 -7.46 -2.47
C ARG A 57 10.98 -6.19 -1.72
N LEU A 58 11.28 -6.13 -0.43
CA LEU A 58 10.88 -5.00 0.43
C LEU A 58 11.39 -3.66 -0.13
N ASP A 59 12.64 -3.57 -0.58
CA ASP A 59 13.21 -2.31 -1.08
C ASP A 59 12.53 -1.85 -2.38
N GLU A 60 12.19 -2.79 -3.27
CA GLU A 60 11.43 -2.51 -4.50
C GLU A 60 10.00 -2.07 -4.17
N ALA A 61 9.37 -2.77 -3.23
CA ALA A 61 8.03 -2.45 -2.76
C ALA A 61 7.99 -1.06 -2.11
N LEU A 62 8.99 -0.74 -1.29
CA LEU A 62 9.15 0.54 -0.61
C LEU A 62 9.33 1.67 -1.62
N LEU A 63 10.35 1.56 -2.48
CA LEU A 63 10.66 2.60 -3.47
C LEU A 63 9.53 2.78 -4.48
N GLY A 64 8.98 1.70 -5.03
CA GLY A 64 7.91 1.77 -6.02
C GLY A 64 6.61 2.33 -5.44
N THR A 65 6.21 1.90 -4.24
CA THR A 65 4.99 2.40 -3.58
C THR A 65 5.11 3.89 -3.27
N LEU A 66 6.24 4.33 -2.68
CA LEU A 66 6.44 5.75 -2.37
C LEU A 66 6.54 6.61 -3.64
N SER A 67 7.17 6.10 -4.71
CA SER A 67 7.24 6.80 -6.00
C SER A 67 5.86 7.01 -6.61
N ILE A 68 5.00 5.97 -6.59
CA ILE A 68 3.61 6.08 -7.05
C ILE A 68 2.86 7.11 -6.22
N ILE A 69 2.90 7.01 -4.88
CA ILE A 69 2.25 7.97 -3.98
C ILE A 69 2.73 9.39 -4.27
N ASN A 70 4.03 9.59 -4.41
CA ASN A 70 4.64 10.89 -4.69
C ASN A 70 4.16 11.46 -6.03
N ALA A 71 4.09 10.64 -7.08
CA ALA A 71 3.59 11.06 -8.38
C ALA A 71 2.12 11.54 -8.31
N TYR A 72 1.27 10.89 -7.52
CA TYR A 72 -0.11 11.31 -7.31
C TYR A 72 -0.29 12.53 -6.40
N LYS A 73 0.71 12.87 -5.57
CA LYS A 73 0.67 14.04 -4.69
C LYS A 73 1.21 15.31 -5.37
N ILE A 74 2.14 15.14 -6.31
CA ILE A 74 2.77 16.24 -7.06
C ILE A 74 1.99 16.59 -8.34
N GLY A 75 1.31 15.60 -8.94
CA GLY A 75 0.51 15.76 -10.15
C GLY A 75 -0.91 16.28 -9.94
#